data_AF-A0A850NTC3-F1
#
_entry.id   AF-A0A850NTC3-F1
#
_cell.length_a   1.000
_cell.length_b   1.000
_cell.length_c   1.000
_cell.angle_alpha   90.00
_cell.angle_beta   90.00
_cell.angle_gamma   90.00
#
_symmetry.space_group_name_H-M   'P 1'
#
loop_
_entity.id
_entity.type
_entity.pdbx_description
1 polymer ?
#
loop_
_entity_poly.entity_id
_entity_poly.type
_entity_poly.pdbx_seq_one_letter_code
_entity_poly.pdbx_strand_id
1 'polypeptide(L)' 'MTEQTGADSANPSHARLVIAVDGPAAAGKGTLAKLLAARLGLPHLDTGLLYRATAARLI' A
#
# COMPACT_ATOMS: atom_id res chain seq x y z
N MET A 1 -5.65 -18.40 -44.91
CA MET A 1 -4.50 -19.11 -44.32
C MET A 1 -3.47 -18.06 -43.93
N THR A 2 -3.45 -17.50 -42.74
CA THR A 2 -4.13 -17.86 -41.49
C THR A 2 -4.33 -16.57 -40.68
N GLU A 3 -5.43 -16.56 -39.95
CA GLU A 3 -5.78 -15.59 -38.92
C GLU A 3 -4.66 -15.42 -37.89
N GLN A 4 -4.51 -14.21 -37.38
CA GLN A 4 -4.29 -13.95 -35.96
C GLN A 4 -4.65 -12.49 -35.65
N THR A 5 -5.96 -12.24 -35.58
CA THR A 5 -6.52 -11.24 -34.66
C THR A 5 -6.50 -11.89 -33.29
N GLY A 6 -5.77 -11.30 -32.34
CA GLY A 6 -5.65 -11.82 -30.98
C GLY A 6 -5.38 -10.68 -30.02
N ALA A 7 -6.46 -9.98 -29.67
CA ALA A 7 -6.64 -9.13 -28.49
C ALA A 7 -5.38 -8.86 -27.65
N ASP A 8 -4.83 -7.66 -27.82
CA ASP A 8 -4.19 -6.93 -26.73
C ASP A 8 -5.32 -6.53 -25.76
N SER A 9 -5.86 -7.53 -25.07
CA SER A 9 -6.91 -7.39 -24.08
C SER A 9 -6.32 -6.57 -22.95
N ALA A 10 -6.69 -5.29 -22.92
CA ALA A 10 -6.46 -4.39 -21.81
C ALA A 10 -6.85 -5.13 -20.51
N ASN A 11 -5.85 -5.67 -19.83
CA ASN A 11 -6.03 -6.35 -18.56
C ASN A 11 -6.68 -5.32 -17.62
N PRO A 12 -7.90 -5.53 -17.12
CA PRO A 12 -8.54 -4.57 -16.25
C PRO A 12 -7.62 -4.41 -15.05
N SER A 13 -6.96 -3.26 -14.98
CA SER A 13 -5.98 -2.95 -13.94
C SER A 13 -6.67 -3.16 -12.60
N HIS A 14 -6.36 -4.26 -11.92
CA HIS A 14 -6.90 -4.54 -10.60
C HIS A 14 -6.64 -3.30 -9.75
N ALA A 15 -7.71 -2.61 -9.35
CA ALA A 15 -7.60 -1.42 -8.54
C ALA A 15 -6.85 -1.83 -7.26
N ARG A 16 -5.60 -1.37 -7.12
CA ARG A 16 -4.79 -1.68 -5.95
C ARG A 16 -5.44 -1.03 -4.74
N LEU A 17 -5.91 -1.85 -3.80
CA LEU A 17 -6.54 -1.37 -2.57
C LEU A 17 -5.49 -0.71 -1.68
N VAL A 18 -5.68 0.58 -1.38
CA VAL A 18 -4.84 1.37 -0.47
C VAL A 18 -5.71 1.88 0.66
N ILE A 19 -5.27 1.65 1.90
CA ILE A 19 -5.99 2.06 3.12
C ILE A 19 -5.12 3.06 3.88
N ALA A 20 -5.62 4.28 4.05
CA ALA A 20 -5.01 5.29 4.91
C ALA A 20 -5.66 5.25 6.31
N VAL A 21 -4.84 5.28 7.36
CA VAL A 21 -5.28 5.28 8.76
C VAL A 21 -4.78 6.57 9.42
N ASP A 22 -5.70 7.51 9.67
CA ASP A 22 -5.40 8.81 10.28
C ASP A 22 -6.18 9.05 11.59
N GLY A 23 -5.77 10.05 12.37
CA GLY A 23 -6.31 10.38 13.68
C GLY A 23 -5.29 11.02 14.63
N PRO A 24 -5.66 11.34 15.87
CA PRO A 24 -4.80 12.06 16.81
C PRO A 24 -3.55 11.26 17.24
N ALA A 25 -2.57 11.97 17.81
CA ALA A 25 -1.37 11.34 18.37
C ALA A 25 -1.77 10.30 19.45
N ALA A 26 -0.98 9.23 19.57
CA ALA A 26 -1.21 8.12 20.51
C ALA A 26 -2.53 7.32 20.36
N ALA A 27 -3.31 7.53 19.29
CA ALA A 27 -4.56 6.78 19.05
C ALA A 27 -4.39 5.30 18.60
N GLY A 28 -3.17 4.76 18.61
CA GLY A 28 -2.93 3.35 18.22
C GLY A 28 -2.98 3.06 16.71
N LYS A 29 -2.95 4.09 15.85
CA LYS A 29 -3.06 3.96 14.38
C LYS A 29 -2.09 2.96 13.75
N GLY A 30 -0.83 2.97 14.19
CA GLY A 30 0.18 2.04 13.68
C GLY A 30 -0.13 0.59 14.04
N THR A 31 -0.64 0.35 15.26
CA THR A 31 -1.09 -0.98 15.70
C THR A 31 -2.28 -1.45 14.88
N LEU A 32 -3.29 -0.60 14.69
CA LEU A 32 -4.46 -0.91 13.86
C LEU A 32 -4.06 -1.20 12.40
N ALA A 33 -3.19 -0.37 11.82
CA ALA A 33 -2.72 -0.53 10.45
C ALA A 33 -1.95 -1.85 10.24
N LYS A 34 -1.14 -2.28 11.23
CA LYS A 34 -0.46 -3.59 11.18
C LYS A 34 -1.46 -4.75 11.21
N LEU A 35 -2.45 -4.68 12.09
CA LEU A 35 -3.49 -5.72 12.21
C LEU A 35 -4.36 -5.81 10.95
N LEU A 36 -4.75 -4.65 10.38
CA LEU A 36 -5.48 -4.59 9.11
C LEU A 36 -4.67 -5.18 7.96
N ALA A 37 -3.41 -4.80 7.84
CA ALA A 37 -2.51 -5.32 6.81
C ALA A 37 -2.38 -6.84 6.89
N ALA A 38 -2.15 -7.40 8.08
CA ALA A 38 -2.08 -8.84 8.29
C ALA A 38 -3.41 -9.55 7.96
N ARG A 39 -4.55 -8.97 8.35
CA ARG A 39 -5.88 -9.57 8.12
C ARG A 39 -6.33 -9.51 6.67
N LEU A 40 -5.87 -8.51 5.91
CA LEU A 40 -6.23 -8.30 4.50
C LEU A 40 -5.16 -8.81 3.52
N GLY A 41 -4.03 -9.32 4.01
CA GLY A 41 -2.90 -9.73 3.16
C GLY A 41 -2.26 -8.55 2.41
N LEU A 42 -2.32 -7.34 2.99
CA LEU A 42 -1.77 -6.13 2.39
C LEU A 42 -0.38 -5.82 2.95
N PRO A 43 0.52 -5.19 2.16
CA PRO A 43 1.75 -4.60 2.69
C PRO A 43 1.46 -3.53 3.74
N HIS A 44 2.29 -3.44 4.78
CA HIS A 44 2.21 -2.40 5.81
C HIS A 44 3.33 -1.37 5.64
N LEU A 45 2.98 -0.08 5.61
CA LEU A 45 3.93 1.04 5.58
C LEU A 45 3.94 1.78 6.92
N ASP A 46 5.06 1.75 7.64
CA ASP A 46 5.27 2.54 8.85
C ASP A 46 5.83 3.93 8.49
N THR A 47 4.92 4.88 8.28
CA THR A 47 5.28 6.26 7.90
C THR A 47 6.10 6.98 8.98
N GLY A 48 5.89 6.64 10.26
CA GLY A 48 6.65 7.21 11.36
C GLY A 48 8.11 6.80 11.32
N LEU A 49 8.39 5.51 11.07
CA LEU A 49 9.75 5.03 10.88
C LEU A 49 10.39 5.64 9.63
N LEU A 50 9.65 5.69 8.52
CA LEU A 50 10.11 6.29 7.28
C LEU A 50 10.55 7.74 7.50
N TYR A 51 9.72 8.57 8.12
CA TYR A 51 10.04 9.98 8.35
C TYR A 51 11.24 10.16 9.28
N ARG A 52 11.35 9.35 10.35
CA ARG A 52 12.52 9.40 11.24
C ARG A 52 13.81 8.98 10.53
N ALA A 53 13.77 7.93 9.72
CA ALA A 53 14.92 7.47 8.96
C ALA A 53 15.37 8.51 7.92
N THR A 54 14.42 9.14 7.23
CA THR A 54 14.71 10.24 6.30
C THR A 54 15.31 11.43 7.03
N ALA A 55 14.76 11.85 8.16
CA ALA A 55 15.30 12.94 8.95
C ALA A 55 16.75 12.65 9.40
N ALA A 56 17.01 11.45 9.92
CA ALA A 56 18.35 11.02 10.34
C ALA A 56 19.37 10.89 9.19
N ARG A 57 18.91 10.82 7.93
CA ARG A 57 19.77 10.79 6.73
C ARG A 57 20.10 12.20 6.22
N LEU A 58 19.33 13.21 6.62
CA LEU A 58 19.45 14.59 6.14
C LEU A 58 20.24 15.51 7.09
N ILE A 59 20.34 15.14 8.37
CA ILE A 59 21.13 15.84 9.40
C ILE A 59 22.41 15.06 9.69
#